data_AF-A0A533ZE25-F1
#
_entry.id   AF-A0A533ZE25-F1
#
_cell.length_a   1.000
_cell.length_b   1.000
_cell.length_c   1.000
_cell.angle_alpha   90.00
_cell.angle_beta   90.00
_cell.angle_gamma   90.00
#
_symmetry.space_group_name_H-M   'P 1'
#
loop_
_entity.id
_entity.type
_entity.pdbx_description
1 polymer ?
#
loop_
_entity_poly.entity_id
_entity_poly.type
_entity_poly.pdbx_seq_one_letter_code
_entity_poly.pdbx_strand_id
1 'polypeptide(L)'
;MTGDSRWNVRMQEHMAEVIAINGDNVTISPPIYMPNWRVAQHPKAWKIGTVAGTAKGNGVEDMTLDYTANFAGSAGVGIANAWGNWVYRTRLLGPAGRAHIWVFQSGRIEIRENYFYGSGGTSQSYGVDPFQGHSILVINNIFHHVVSPLIIDMGSGNIEAYNYAFDMVRNDFPDLTGAIMNIHTGGVGMVLLEGNQTDGRFTADTFHGSSNMVTAFRNQLRGREGASTTCTQPITLWSFHRYYNVIGNVLGHDGYHTTYEVVTPTAPSNTAIYNIGHGNACGIGGPLDDVKVGQTLFRWGNCDLQTDTCRFESGEVPSSISPYANAVPANNNLPASFFLSSRPSWWGFRGAAITWPAIGPDVTGGNVPNVNGRANKIPAQVCYENSAPDGGNPYKQFDPLDCYRVSDSSTAPGSDGGSGGGGGCFIATAAYGSKLAGEVQVLRRFRDHYLLGHPPGRLFVLLYYHISPPLAHAIEGSETLRTVARGTLRPVVWWAGLALVSPGVAFGMGAVGFLVVPFVTFILFRGRRCKTRRRSGDSEP
;
A
#
# COMPACT_ATOMS: atom_id res chain seq x y z
N MET A 1 11.32 6.81 -25.06
CA MET A 1 10.00 7.49 -25.00
C MET A 1 10.26 8.96 -25.24
N THR A 2 10.22 9.40 -26.50
CA THR A 2 10.40 10.81 -26.89
C THR A 2 9.16 11.25 -27.62
N GLY A 3 8.67 12.45 -27.33
CA GLY A 3 7.67 13.10 -28.17
C GLY A 3 6.51 13.64 -27.38
N ASP A 4 6.71 14.88 -26.93
CA ASP A 4 5.67 15.88 -26.77
C ASP A 4 4.68 15.82 -27.95
N SER A 5 3.54 15.18 -27.71
CA SER A 5 2.32 15.42 -28.46
C SER A 5 1.27 15.71 -27.42
N ARG A 6 0.66 16.89 -27.53
CA ARG A 6 -0.50 17.33 -26.76
C ARG A 6 -1.54 16.22 -26.74
N TRP A 7 -1.50 15.42 -25.70
CA TRP A 7 -2.52 14.43 -25.46
C TRP A 7 -3.81 15.21 -25.18
N ASN A 8 -4.83 15.02 -26.02
CA ASN A 8 -6.20 15.19 -25.59
C ASN A 8 -6.50 14.11 -24.52
N VAL A 9 -5.81 14.14 -23.37
CA VAL A 9 -5.99 13.16 -22.29
C VAL A 9 -7.35 13.41 -21.70
N ARG A 10 -8.18 12.37 -21.64
CA ARG A 10 -9.35 12.37 -20.78
C ARG A 10 -8.85 12.11 -19.36
N MET A 11 -8.48 13.16 -18.63
CA MET A 11 -7.78 13.05 -17.34
C MET A 11 -8.50 12.19 -16.30
N GLN A 12 -9.84 12.19 -16.28
CA GLN A 12 -10.60 11.31 -15.39
C GLN A 12 -10.62 9.88 -15.96
N GLU A 13 -9.80 9.00 -15.39
CA GLU A 13 -9.66 7.60 -15.81
C GLU A 13 -9.91 6.62 -14.66
N HIS A 14 -10.28 5.38 -15.01
CA HIS A 14 -10.38 4.26 -14.09
C HIS A 14 -10.00 2.98 -14.82
N MET A 15 -9.06 2.22 -14.26
CA MET A 15 -8.72 0.90 -14.76
C MET A 15 -9.37 -0.19 -13.92
N ALA A 16 -9.99 -1.15 -14.60
CA ALA A 16 -10.54 -2.34 -13.98
C ALA A 16 -10.34 -3.57 -14.86
N GLU A 17 -10.34 -4.74 -14.22
CA GLU A 17 -10.33 -6.02 -14.91
C GLU A 17 -11.75 -6.42 -15.30
N VAL A 18 -11.93 -6.85 -16.55
CA VAL A 18 -13.17 -7.47 -17.01
C VAL A 18 -13.27 -8.88 -16.44
N ILE A 19 -14.29 -9.12 -15.62
CA ILE A 19 -14.51 -10.41 -14.95
C ILE A 19 -15.65 -11.23 -15.57
N ALA A 20 -16.55 -10.61 -16.34
CA ALA A 20 -17.56 -11.30 -17.13
C ALA A 20 -18.05 -10.44 -18.29
N ILE A 21 -18.44 -11.09 -19.39
CA ILE A 21 -19.10 -10.45 -20.54
C ILE A 21 -20.36 -11.26 -20.85
N ASN A 22 -21.51 -10.59 -20.87
CA ASN A 22 -22.80 -11.18 -21.23
C ASN A 22 -23.52 -10.28 -22.24
N GLY A 23 -23.38 -10.60 -23.52
CA GLY A 23 -23.79 -9.69 -24.60
C GLY A 23 -23.04 -8.36 -24.49
N ASP A 24 -23.79 -7.26 -24.44
CA ASP A 24 -23.24 -5.90 -24.30
C ASP A 24 -22.98 -5.49 -22.83
N ASN A 25 -23.23 -6.38 -21.87
CA ASN A 25 -22.98 -6.11 -20.46
C ASN A 25 -21.58 -6.60 -20.05
N VAL A 26 -20.73 -5.66 -19.65
CA VAL A 26 -19.37 -5.93 -19.16
C VAL A 26 -19.33 -5.76 -17.65
N THR A 27 -19.00 -6.83 -16.93
CA THR A 27 -18.78 -6.78 -15.48
C THR A 27 -17.29 -6.55 -15.20
N ILE A 28 -16.97 -5.59 -14.33
CA ILE A 28 -15.59 -5.21 -14.01
C ILE A 28 -15.30 -5.28 -12.52
N SER A 29 -14.03 -5.45 -12.17
CA SER A 29 -13.52 -5.35 -10.80
C SER A 29 -12.17 -4.63 -10.76
N PRO A 30 -11.96 -3.66 -9.84
CA PRO A 30 -12.94 -3.11 -8.91
C PRO A 30 -14.03 -2.28 -9.63
N PRO A 31 -15.19 -2.02 -8.98
CA PRO A 31 -16.19 -1.10 -9.52
C PRO A 31 -15.61 0.30 -9.70
N ILE A 32 -16.24 1.10 -10.55
CA ILE A 32 -15.84 2.48 -10.82
C ILE A 32 -15.89 3.30 -9.52
N TYR A 33 -14.81 4.01 -9.20
CA TYR A 33 -14.70 4.73 -7.93
C TYR A 33 -15.42 6.09 -7.91
N MET A 34 -15.17 6.93 -8.91
CA MET A 34 -15.68 8.29 -8.94
C MET A 34 -17.21 8.28 -9.15
N PRO A 35 -18.00 9.10 -8.42
CA PRO A 35 -19.46 9.08 -8.51
C PRO A 35 -20.02 9.93 -9.67
N ASN A 36 -19.16 10.57 -10.46
CA ASN A 36 -19.54 11.65 -11.37
C ASN A 36 -19.54 11.25 -12.87
N TRP A 37 -19.43 9.97 -13.21
CA TRP A 37 -19.47 9.48 -14.59
C TRP A 37 -20.87 9.61 -15.19
N ARG A 38 -20.98 10.33 -16.32
CA ARG A 38 -22.27 10.61 -16.99
C ARG A 38 -22.17 10.41 -18.50
N VAL A 39 -23.25 9.91 -19.12
CA VAL A 39 -23.33 9.73 -20.59
C VAL A 39 -23.04 11.04 -21.34
N ALA A 40 -23.49 12.18 -20.80
CA ALA A 40 -23.24 13.50 -21.38
C ALA A 40 -21.76 13.92 -21.45
N GLN A 41 -20.86 13.25 -20.71
CA GLN A 41 -19.42 13.47 -20.80
C GLN A 41 -18.76 12.61 -21.92
N HIS A 42 -19.56 11.83 -22.63
CA HIS A 42 -19.13 10.92 -23.70
C HIS A 42 -17.96 10.02 -23.28
N PRO A 43 -18.08 9.24 -22.19
CA PRO A 43 -17.00 8.38 -21.72
C PRO A 43 -16.62 7.37 -22.81
N LYS A 44 -15.35 6.96 -22.79
CA LYS A 44 -14.78 5.97 -23.71
C LYS A 44 -14.16 4.85 -22.90
N ALA A 45 -14.21 3.64 -23.44
CA ALA A 45 -13.53 2.48 -22.89
C ALA A 45 -12.59 1.92 -23.94
N TRP A 46 -11.39 1.53 -23.52
CA TRP A 46 -10.41 0.86 -24.35
C TRP A 46 -9.74 -0.24 -23.54
N LYS A 47 -9.20 -1.23 -24.24
CA LYS A 47 -8.40 -2.29 -23.62
C LYS A 47 -6.95 -1.85 -23.58
N ILE A 48 -6.30 -2.14 -22.46
CA ILE A 48 -4.86 -1.92 -22.29
C ILE A 48 -4.13 -3.22 -22.63
N GLY A 49 -3.31 -3.18 -23.69
CA GLY A 49 -2.57 -4.34 -24.18
C GLY A 49 -3.43 -5.46 -24.79
N THR A 50 -2.77 -6.51 -25.29
CA THR A 50 -3.41 -7.80 -25.58
C THR A 50 -3.37 -8.67 -24.31
N VAL A 51 -4.23 -9.69 -24.18
CA VAL A 51 -4.17 -10.61 -23.01
C VAL A 51 -2.79 -11.26 -22.88
N ALA A 52 -2.11 -11.52 -24.01
CA ALA A 52 -0.75 -12.04 -24.03
C ALA A 52 0.34 -10.98 -23.73
N GLY A 53 0.01 -9.68 -23.80
CA GLY A 53 0.93 -8.56 -23.62
C GLY A 53 0.81 -7.82 -22.29
N THR A 54 -0.23 -8.07 -21.49
CA THR A 54 -0.38 -7.48 -20.14
C THR A 54 0.43 -8.27 -19.13
N ALA A 55 1.38 -7.62 -18.46
CA ALA A 55 2.14 -8.25 -17.39
C ALA A 55 1.23 -8.51 -16.19
N LYS A 56 1.01 -9.78 -15.83
CA LYS A 56 0.18 -10.16 -14.67
C LYS A 56 0.94 -11.06 -13.70
N GLY A 57 0.83 -10.76 -12.41
CA GLY A 57 1.33 -11.65 -11.35
C GLY A 57 2.86 -11.76 -11.29
N ASN A 58 3.58 -10.73 -11.74
CA ASN A 58 5.04 -10.63 -11.65
C ASN A 58 5.46 -9.85 -10.40
N GLY A 59 6.63 -10.18 -9.86
CA GLY A 59 7.15 -9.58 -8.65
C GLY A 59 8.64 -9.31 -8.74
N VAL A 60 9.06 -8.16 -8.22
CA VAL A 60 10.43 -7.92 -7.77
C VAL A 60 10.42 -8.06 -6.26
N GLU A 61 11.11 -9.05 -5.71
CA GLU A 61 11.08 -9.29 -4.27
C GLU A 61 12.36 -9.86 -3.69
N ASP A 62 12.60 -9.59 -2.41
CA ASP A 62 13.67 -10.18 -1.59
C ASP A 62 15.09 -9.97 -2.15
N MET A 63 15.36 -8.75 -2.65
CA MET A 63 16.65 -8.43 -3.27
C MET A 63 17.09 -6.98 -3.05
N THR A 64 18.36 -6.71 -3.36
CA THR A 64 18.86 -5.34 -3.54
C THR A 64 18.98 -5.03 -5.03
N LEU A 65 18.38 -3.92 -5.45
CA LEU A 65 18.62 -3.27 -6.72
C LEU A 65 19.56 -2.08 -6.49
N ASP A 66 20.82 -2.25 -6.87
CA ASP A 66 21.83 -1.19 -6.79
C ASP A 66 22.08 -0.61 -8.18
N TYR A 67 21.67 0.65 -8.35
CA TYR A 67 21.89 1.47 -9.52
C TYR A 67 22.53 2.81 -9.15
N THR A 68 23.39 2.81 -8.12
CA THR A 68 24.17 3.98 -7.69
C THR A 68 25.22 4.41 -8.71
N ALA A 69 25.66 3.51 -9.60
CA ALA A 69 26.69 3.77 -10.60
C ALA A 69 26.12 4.12 -11.98
N ASN A 70 26.16 5.41 -12.35
CA ASN A 70 25.89 5.94 -13.70
C ASN A 70 24.65 5.33 -14.39
N PHE A 71 23.51 5.31 -13.69
CA PHE A 71 22.27 4.76 -14.22
C PHE A 71 21.57 5.75 -15.17
N ALA A 72 21.33 5.31 -16.42
CA ALA A 72 20.67 6.11 -17.45
C ALA A 72 19.16 5.78 -17.63
N GLY A 73 18.61 4.88 -16.82
CA GLY A 73 17.21 4.48 -16.89
C GLY A 73 16.27 5.50 -16.24
N SER A 74 15.06 5.62 -16.78
CA SER A 74 14.02 6.49 -16.18
C SER A 74 13.56 5.98 -14.82
N ALA A 75 13.56 4.66 -14.58
CA ALA A 75 13.20 4.10 -13.28
C ALA A 75 14.05 2.91 -12.89
N GLY A 76 14.28 2.73 -11.58
CA GLY A 76 14.91 1.53 -11.03
C GLY A 76 14.06 0.28 -11.31
N VAL A 77 12.74 0.41 -11.13
CA VAL A 77 11.74 -0.58 -11.55
C VAL A 77 10.64 0.12 -12.35
N GLY A 78 10.48 -0.28 -13.61
CA GLY A 78 9.37 0.14 -14.46
C GLY A 78 8.25 -0.90 -14.49
N ILE A 79 7.02 -0.50 -14.19
CA ILE A 79 5.82 -1.34 -14.22
C ILE A 79 4.85 -0.74 -15.23
N ALA A 80 4.83 -1.28 -16.46
CA ALA A 80 4.02 -0.74 -17.55
C ALA A 80 3.03 -1.77 -18.11
N ASN A 81 1.80 -1.34 -18.42
CA ASN A 81 0.75 -2.21 -18.98
C ASN A 81 0.52 -3.47 -18.13
N ALA A 82 0.35 -3.28 -16.82
CA ALA A 82 0.47 -4.35 -15.85
C ALA A 82 -0.75 -4.41 -14.91
N TRP A 83 -1.12 -5.62 -14.47
CA TRP A 83 -2.19 -5.84 -13.50
C TRP A 83 -1.82 -6.88 -12.44
N GLY A 84 -1.94 -6.55 -11.15
CA GLY A 84 -1.68 -7.53 -10.08
C GLY A 84 -0.18 -7.85 -9.87
N ASN A 85 0.71 -6.87 -10.03
CA ASN A 85 2.16 -7.04 -9.87
C ASN A 85 2.66 -6.36 -8.59
N TRP A 86 3.89 -6.64 -8.15
CA TRP A 86 4.40 -6.06 -6.91
C TRP A 86 5.91 -5.79 -6.89
N VAL A 87 6.28 -4.90 -5.97
CA VAL A 87 7.66 -4.72 -5.50
C VAL A 87 7.65 -4.88 -3.98
N TYR A 88 8.35 -5.87 -3.48
CA TYR A 88 8.17 -6.32 -2.10
C TYR A 88 9.49 -6.65 -1.42
N ARG A 89 9.76 -6.14 -0.22
CA ARG A 89 11.00 -6.46 0.53
C ARG A 89 12.27 -6.23 -0.31
N THR A 90 12.25 -5.16 -1.08
CA THR A 90 13.33 -4.80 -1.99
C THR A 90 14.04 -3.55 -1.48
N ARG A 91 15.37 -3.57 -1.56
CA ARG A 91 16.21 -2.39 -1.31
C ARG A 91 16.57 -1.75 -2.64
N LEU A 92 16.21 -0.49 -2.85
CA LEU A 92 16.39 0.27 -4.08
C LEU A 92 17.39 1.41 -3.83
N LEU A 93 18.59 1.30 -4.40
CA LEU A 93 19.71 2.20 -4.12
C LEU A 93 20.15 2.95 -5.37
N GLY A 94 20.21 4.28 -5.27
CA GLY A 94 20.79 5.15 -6.29
C GLY A 94 19.80 6.19 -6.79
N PRO A 95 20.28 7.21 -7.50
CA PRO A 95 19.37 8.05 -8.25
C PRO A 95 18.90 7.31 -9.52
N ALA A 96 17.58 7.12 -9.64
CA ALA A 96 16.97 6.84 -10.93
C ALA A 96 16.71 8.15 -11.70
N GLY A 97 16.58 8.08 -13.04
CA GLY A 97 16.39 9.27 -13.87
C GLY A 97 15.05 10.00 -13.67
N ARG A 98 14.01 9.32 -13.19
CA ARG A 98 12.68 9.89 -12.87
C ARG A 98 12.17 9.44 -11.51
N ALA A 99 12.08 8.12 -11.28
CA ALA A 99 11.53 7.57 -10.04
C ALA A 99 12.20 6.25 -9.68
N HIS A 100 12.29 5.88 -8.40
CA HIS A 100 12.73 4.53 -8.04
C HIS A 100 11.79 3.47 -8.61
N ILE A 101 10.49 3.66 -8.45
CA ILE A 101 9.46 2.83 -9.07
C ILE A 101 8.54 3.73 -9.88
N TRP A 102 8.48 3.48 -11.18
CA TRP A 102 7.53 4.15 -12.07
C TRP A 102 6.47 3.16 -12.53
N VAL A 103 5.24 3.40 -12.11
CA VAL A 103 4.06 2.64 -12.55
C VAL A 103 3.41 3.44 -13.67
N PHE A 104 3.27 2.85 -14.85
CA PHE A 104 2.67 3.49 -16.01
C PHE A 104 1.51 2.67 -16.54
N GLN A 105 0.32 3.28 -16.65
CA GLN A 105 -0.87 2.66 -17.24
C GLN A 105 -1.08 1.23 -16.71
N SER A 106 -1.21 1.12 -15.39
CA SER A 106 -1.24 -0.17 -14.68
C SER A 106 -2.18 -0.11 -13.48
N GLY A 107 -2.62 -1.27 -13.00
CA GLY A 107 -3.51 -1.33 -11.85
C GLY A 107 -3.31 -2.52 -10.94
N ARG A 108 -3.85 -2.41 -9.72
CA ARG A 108 -3.62 -3.41 -8.64
C ARG A 108 -2.15 -3.74 -8.47
N ILE A 109 -1.33 -2.72 -8.23
CA ILE A 109 0.10 -2.87 -7.94
C ILE A 109 0.30 -2.71 -6.44
N GLU A 110 1.08 -3.60 -5.83
CA GLU A 110 1.43 -3.52 -4.40
C GLU A 110 2.93 -3.24 -4.24
N ILE A 111 3.28 -2.16 -3.57
CA ILE A 111 4.65 -1.72 -3.28
C ILE A 111 4.78 -1.70 -1.76
N ARG A 112 5.36 -2.74 -1.18
CA ARG A 112 5.34 -2.96 0.27
C ARG A 112 6.72 -3.30 0.87
N GLU A 113 6.97 -2.81 2.08
CA GLU A 113 8.17 -3.19 2.87
C GLU A 113 9.49 -2.98 2.12
N ASN A 114 9.60 -1.91 1.33
CA ASN A 114 10.81 -1.60 0.59
C ASN A 114 11.62 -0.49 1.29
N TYR A 115 12.90 -0.43 0.99
CA TYR A 115 13.79 0.65 1.39
C TYR A 115 14.35 1.36 0.17
N PHE A 116 14.09 2.66 0.07
CA PHE A 116 14.52 3.53 -1.01
C PHE A 116 15.62 4.46 -0.52
N TYR A 117 16.71 4.55 -1.27
CA TYR A 117 17.80 5.47 -0.98
C TYR A 117 18.27 6.27 -2.19
N GLY A 118 18.32 7.59 -2.03
CA GLY A 118 18.99 8.52 -2.95
C GLY A 118 18.12 8.91 -4.14
N SER A 119 18.16 10.16 -4.59
CA SER A 119 17.56 10.57 -5.87
C SER A 119 18.39 11.66 -6.54
N GLY A 120 18.03 12.06 -7.77
CA GLY A 120 18.80 13.05 -8.54
C GLY A 120 18.89 14.44 -7.89
N GLY A 121 18.14 14.69 -6.81
CA GLY A 121 18.14 15.95 -6.08
C GLY A 121 17.51 17.11 -6.84
N THR A 122 16.85 16.85 -7.97
CA THR A 122 16.17 17.88 -8.76
C THR A 122 14.71 17.52 -8.98
N SER A 123 13.98 18.41 -9.63
CA SER A 123 12.68 18.11 -10.22
C SER A 123 12.71 16.80 -11.02
N GLN A 124 11.61 16.03 -11.00
CA GLN A 124 11.51 14.69 -11.59
C GLN A 124 12.44 13.65 -10.96
N SER A 125 12.49 13.57 -9.62
CA SER A 125 13.31 12.58 -8.88
C SER A 125 12.50 11.96 -7.73
N TYR A 126 11.61 11.03 -8.06
CA TYR A 126 10.56 10.51 -7.18
C TYR A 126 10.91 9.18 -6.52
N GLY A 127 10.20 8.83 -5.44
CA GLY A 127 10.24 7.48 -4.86
C GLY A 127 9.36 6.55 -5.67
N VAL A 128 8.05 6.62 -5.44
CA VAL A 128 7.04 5.89 -6.21
C VAL A 128 6.20 6.88 -6.99
N ASP A 129 6.10 6.67 -8.30
CA ASP A 129 5.31 7.49 -9.22
C ASP A 129 4.30 6.62 -9.99
N PRO A 130 3.03 6.57 -9.57
CA PRO A 130 1.96 6.02 -10.37
C PRO A 130 1.42 7.04 -11.37
N PHE A 131 1.85 6.88 -12.62
CA PHE A 131 1.31 7.56 -13.79
C PHE A 131 0.20 6.75 -14.46
N GLN A 132 -1.05 7.22 -14.47
CA GLN A 132 -2.21 6.38 -14.85
C GLN A 132 -2.28 5.08 -14.04
N GLY A 133 -2.05 5.23 -12.73
CA GLY A 133 -2.06 4.13 -11.76
C GLY A 133 -3.40 4.02 -11.06
N HIS A 134 -4.01 2.83 -11.07
CA HIS A 134 -5.30 2.60 -10.40
C HIS A 134 -5.25 1.45 -9.40
N SER A 135 -5.89 1.62 -8.24
CA SER A 135 -5.86 0.61 -7.17
C SER A 135 -4.42 0.26 -6.73
N ILE A 136 -3.54 1.26 -6.71
CA ILE A 136 -2.13 1.09 -6.30
C ILE A 136 -2.06 1.16 -4.78
N LEU A 137 -1.35 0.23 -4.17
CA LEU A 137 -1.10 0.19 -2.73
C LEU A 137 0.39 0.38 -2.46
N VAL A 138 0.78 1.51 -1.86
CA VAL A 138 2.15 1.81 -1.43
C VAL A 138 2.16 1.81 0.10
N ILE A 139 2.71 0.76 0.72
CA ILE A 139 2.51 0.54 2.16
C ILE A 139 3.77 0.09 2.92
N ASN A 140 4.01 0.66 4.11
CA ASN A 140 5.09 0.26 5.00
C ASN A 140 6.49 0.33 4.35
N ASN A 141 6.75 1.36 3.55
CA ASN A 141 8.06 1.59 2.94
C ASN A 141 8.87 2.65 3.69
N ILE A 142 10.19 2.64 3.51
CA ILE A 142 11.13 3.64 4.03
C ILE A 142 11.73 4.40 2.86
N PHE A 143 11.60 5.73 2.86
CA PHE A 143 12.19 6.61 1.87
C PHE A 143 13.23 7.53 2.52
N HIS A 144 14.49 7.32 2.16
CA HIS A 144 15.63 8.04 2.69
C HIS A 144 16.33 8.79 1.55
N HIS A 145 16.55 10.10 1.67
CA HIS A 145 17.30 10.84 0.65
C HIS A 145 16.62 10.87 -0.74
N VAL A 146 15.30 11.12 -0.77
CA VAL A 146 14.49 11.16 -2.00
C VAL A 146 13.75 12.49 -2.09
N VAL A 147 13.80 13.22 -3.22
CA VAL A 147 13.16 14.56 -3.40
C VAL A 147 11.65 14.54 -3.09
N SER A 148 10.90 13.60 -3.68
CA SER A 148 9.46 13.44 -3.44
C SER A 148 9.12 11.95 -3.39
N PRO A 149 9.08 11.35 -2.18
CA PRO A 149 8.87 9.93 -1.95
C PRO A 149 7.58 9.35 -2.53
N LEU A 150 6.46 10.03 -2.31
CA LEU A 150 5.12 9.58 -2.66
C LEU A 150 4.47 10.63 -3.54
N ILE A 151 4.42 10.34 -4.85
CA ILE A 151 3.74 11.20 -5.81
C ILE A 151 2.66 10.39 -6.50
N ILE A 152 1.53 11.02 -6.83
CA ILE A 152 0.49 10.40 -7.64
C ILE A 152 0.26 11.25 -8.89
N ASP A 153 0.62 10.68 -10.04
CA ASP A 153 0.44 11.30 -11.34
C ASP A 153 -0.76 10.69 -12.09
N MET A 154 -1.97 11.19 -11.88
CA MET A 154 -3.19 10.73 -12.58
C MET A 154 -3.54 9.28 -12.22
N GLY A 155 -4.75 9.08 -11.71
CA GLY A 155 -5.12 7.77 -11.21
C GLY A 155 -6.25 7.81 -10.20
N SER A 156 -6.77 6.64 -9.85
CA SER A 156 -7.87 6.57 -8.89
C SER A 156 -7.86 5.31 -8.05
N GLY A 157 -8.36 5.43 -6.82
CA GLY A 157 -8.41 4.31 -5.87
C GLY A 157 -7.06 3.93 -5.27
N ASN A 158 -6.08 4.83 -5.29
CA ASN A 158 -4.75 4.56 -4.75
C ASN A 158 -4.71 4.77 -3.24
N ILE A 159 -3.91 3.96 -2.56
CA ILE A 159 -3.68 4.01 -1.11
C ILE A 159 -2.18 4.11 -0.86
N GLU A 160 -1.77 5.15 -0.16
CA GLU A 160 -0.40 5.32 0.34
C GLU A 160 -0.45 5.32 1.85
N ALA A 161 0.05 4.27 2.49
CA ALA A 161 -0.17 4.08 3.92
C ALA A 161 1.07 3.64 4.70
N TYR A 162 1.21 4.18 5.92
CA TYR A 162 2.23 3.74 6.88
C TYR A 162 3.67 3.79 6.33
N ASN A 163 3.95 4.70 5.40
CA ASN A 163 5.30 4.93 4.89
C ASN A 163 6.05 5.91 5.79
N TYR A 164 7.35 5.71 5.92
CA TYR A 164 8.26 6.62 6.62
C TYR A 164 9.16 7.33 5.62
N ALA A 165 9.22 8.65 5.67
CA ALA A 165 10.02 9.46 4.77
C ALA A 165 10.74 10.59 5.51
N PHE A 166 12.05 10.72 5.32
CA PHE A 166 12.91 11.68 6.01
C PHE A 166 14.23 11.90 5.26
N ASP A 167 14.93 12.99 5.61
CA ASP A 167 16.14 13.47 4.93
C ASP A 167 15.92 13.61 3.42
N MET A 168 15.04 14.51 2.96
CA MET A 168 14.83 14.71 1.52
C MET A 168 16.01 15.47 0.90
N VAL A 169 16.43 15.04 -0.29
CA VAL A 169 17.48 15.72 -1.05
C VAL A 169 16.85 16.72 -1.99
N ARG A 170 17.29 17.99 -1.99
CA ARG A 170 16.86 18.98 -2.98
C ARG A 170 17.95 20.02 -3.28
N ASN A 171 18.54 19.92 -4.46
CA ASN A 171 19.65 20.74 -4.94
C ASN A 171 19.17 21.97 -5.72
N ASP A 172 18.03 21.87 -6.42
CA ASP A 172 17.48 22.95 -7.24
C ASP A 172 16.78 24.03 -6.41
N PHE A 173 16.26 23.67 -5.24
CA PHE A 173 15.61 24.57 -4.28
C PHE A 173 15.95 24.18 -2.82
N PRO A 174 17.14 24.53 -2.30
CA PRO A 174 17.61 24.05 -1.00
C PRO A 174 16.80 24.54 0.20
N ASP A 175 16.15 25.71 0.10
CA ASP A 175 15.31 26.27 1.18
C ASP A 175 13.87 25.74 1.18
N LEU A 176 13.49 24.99 0.14
CA LEU A 176 12.14 24.48 -0.06
C LEU A 176 11.96 23.16 0.68
N THR A 177 10.95 23.11 1.55
CA THR A 177 10.61 21.83 2.21
C THR A 177 10.12 20.82 1.16
N GLY A 178 10.48 19.55 1.32
CA GLY A 178 9.99 18.47 0.45
C GLY A 178 8.46 18.31 0.47
N ALA A 179 7.85 18.24 -0.71
CA ALA A 179 6.48 17.75 -0.88
C ALA A 179 6.53 16.23 -0.92
N ILE A 180 6.22 15.59 0.21
CA ILE A 180 6.53 14.17 0.42
C ILE A 180 5.37 13.27 0.02
N MET A 181 4.15 13.73 0.29
CA MET A 181 2.94 13.19 -0.31
C MET A 181 2.44 14.26 -1.29
N ASN A 182 2.52 14.01 -2.59
CA ASN A 182 2.20 15.00 -3.60
C ASN A 182 1.15 14.51 -4.61
N ILE A 183 0.06 15.27 -4.72
CA ILE A 183 -0.94 15.10 -5.78
C ILE A 183 -0.62 16.15 -6.85
N HIS A 184 -0.14 15.69 -8.01
CA HIS A 184 0.65 16.55 -8.89
C HIS A 184 0.00 16.81 -10.27
N THR A 185 -0.74 15.84 -10.82
CA THR A 185 -1.36 15.95 -12.15
C THR A 185 -2.88 15.85 -12.13
N GLY A 186 -3.48 16.24 -13.26
CA GLY A 186 -4.93 16.21 -13.44
C GLY A 186 -5.53 14.81 -13.37
N GLY A 187 -6.74 14.71 -12.82
CA GLY A 187 -7.52 13.47 -12.87
C GLY A 187 -7.26 12.49 -11.72
N VAL A 188 -6.44 12.89 -10.74
CA VAL A 188 -6.30 12.13 -9.49
C VAL A 188 -7.59 12.22 -8.68
N GLY A 189 -8.07 11.09 -8.16
CA GLY A 189 -9.13 11.10 -7.18
C GLY A 189 -9.43 9.78 -6.50
N MET A 190 -10.25 9.82 -5.45
CA MET A 190 -10.53 8.66 -4.60
C MET A 190 -9.24 8.04 -4.04
N VAL A 191 -8.36 8.89 -3.51
CA VAL A 191 -7.06 8.50 -2.93
C VAL A 191 -7.13 8.54 -1.41
N LEU A 192 -6.48 7.58 -0.75
CA LEU A 192 -6.29 7.55 0.69
C LEU A 192 -4.80 7.65 1.05
N LEU A 193 -4.43 8.67 1.81
CA LEU A 193 -3.12 8.86 2.40
C LEU A 193 -3.26 8.59 3.91
N GLU A 194 -2.79 7.45 4.39
CA GLU A 194 -3.11 6.99 5.75
C GLU A 194 -1.89 6.65 6.60
N GLY A 195 -1.78 7.22 7.81
CA GLY A 195 -0.80 6.72 8.77
C GLY A 195 0.66 6.96 8.37
N ASN A 196 0.94 7.78 7.35
CA ASN A 196 2.30 8.09 6.93
C ASN A 196 2.97 9.01 7.95
N GLN A 197 4.28 8.86 8.09
CA GLN A 197 5.09 9.65 9.01
C GLN A 197 6.24 10.33 8.26
N THR A 198 6.32 11.65 8.37
CA THR A 198 7.26 12.41 7.56
C THR A 198 7.63 13.79 8.13
N ASP A 199 8.87 14.21 7.87
CA ASP A 199 9.37 15.54 8.23
C ASP A 199 8.89 16.66 7.28
N GLY A 200 8.33 16.33 6.12
CA GLY A 200 7.86 17.31 5.14
C GLY A 200 6.34 17.47 5.16
N ARG A 201 5.78 17.77 3.99
CA ARG A 201 4.37 18.16 3.84
C ARG A 201 3.57 17.28 2.89
N PHE A 202 2.25 17.35 3.06
CA PHE A 202 1.28 16.98 2.04
C PHE A 202 1.00 18.17 1.12
N THR A 203 1.04 17.93 -0.19
CA THR A 203 0.72 18.95 -1.19
C THR A 203 -0.24 18.40 -2.23
N ALA A 204 -1.21 19.22 -2.62
CA ALA A 204 -1.91 19.08 -3.89
C ALA A 204 -1.61 20.35 -4.69
N ASP A 205 -0.78 20.21 -5.72
CA ASP A 205 -0.33 21.31 -6.57
C ASP A 205 -1.06 21.31 -7.91
N THR A 206 -1.15 22.49 -8.50
CA THR A 206 -1.91 22.70 -9.74
C THR A 206 -0.99 22.81 -10.97
N PHE A 207 0.28 22.39 -10.87
CA PHE A 207 1.22 22.54 -11.99
C PHE A 207 0.78 21.74 -13.21
N HIS A 208 0.20 20.55 -12.99
CA HIS A 208 -0.21 19.65 -14.08
C HIS A 208 -1.68 19.25 -14.05
N GLY A 209 -2.49 19.87 -13.18
CA GLY A 209 -3.94 19.77 -13.23
C GLY A 209 -4.60 19.73 -11.86
N SER A 210 -5.89 19.42 -11.84
CA SER A 210 -6.70 19.36 -10.63
C SER A 210 -7.05 17.93 -10.23
N SER A 211 -7.42 17.77 -8.97
CA SER A 211 -7.78 16.48 -8.37
C SER A 211 -8.96 16.66 -7.41
N ASN A 212 -9.63 15.56 -7.06
CA ASN A 212 -10.80 15.59 -6.18
C ASN A 212 -10.84 14.39 -5.24
N MET A 213 -11.54 14.51 -4.10
CA MET A 213 -11.86 13.35 -3.24
C MET A 213 -10.62 12.61 -2.73
N VAL A 214 -9.59 13.35 -2.30
CA VAL A 214 -8.42 12.80 -1.62
C VAL A 214 -8.62 12.90 -0.11
N THR A 215 -8.30 11.83 0.61
CA THR A 215 -8.41 11.75 2.06
C THR A 215 -7.03 11.59 2.70
N ALA A 216 -6.61 12.56 3.50
CA ALA A 216 -5.45 12.44 4.39
C ALA A 216 -5.93 12.06 5.79
N PHE A 217 -5.62 10.84 6.23
CA PHE A 217 -6.11 10.27 7.48
C PHE A 217 -4.96 9.84 8.41
N ARG A 218 -4.96 10.30 9.67
CA ARG A 218 -3.99 9.87 10.70
C ARG A 218 -2.51 9.95 10.27
N ASN A 219 -2.12 10.94 9.47
CA ASN A 219 -0.72 11.16 9.13
C ASN A 219 -0.04 12.04 10.17
N GLN A 220 1.27 11.86 10.37
CA GLN A 220 2.10 12.78 11.13
C GLN A 220 2.96 13.56 10.15
N LEU A 221 2.68 14.85 10.01
CA LEU A 221 3.27 15.75 9.02
C LEU A 221 3.91 16.92 9.74
N ARG A 222 5.24 16.96 9.77
CA ARG A 222 5.94 18.05 10.45
C ARG A 222 5.88 19.36 9.66
N GLY A 223 5.78 19.28 8.34
CA GLY A 223 5.75 20.42 7.43
C GLY A 223 7.11 21.08 7.20
N ARG A 224 8.12 20.76 8.01
CA ARG A 224 9.44 21.40 7.96
C ARG A 224 10.53 20.39 8.25
N GLU A 225 11.41 20.22 7.27
CA GLU A 225 12.61 19.41 7.39
C GLU A 225 13.83 20.29 7.67
N GLY A 226 14.66 19.88 8.64
CA GLY A 226 15.89 20.59 8.98
C GLY A 226 15.70 22.10 9.16
N ALA A 227 16.45 22.87 8.38
CA ALA A 227 16.45 24.33 8.43
C ALA A 227 15.51 24.99 7.41
N SER A 228 14.81 24.23 6.56
CA SER A 228 13.99 24.77 5.45
C SER A 228 13.02 25.85 5.93
N THR A 229 12.85 26.91 5.14
CA THR A 229 12.04 28.09 5.52
C THR A 229 10.92 28.38 4.54
N THR A 230 10.88 27.70 3.39
CA THR A 230 9.92 27.93 2.31
C THR A 230 8.98 26.74 2.15
N CYS A 231 7.69 27.04 1.94
CA CYS A 231 6.60 26.08 1.84
C CYS A 231 6.58 25.07 2.98
N THR A 232 6.67 25.57 4.20
CA THR A 232 6.77 24.75 5.40
C THR A 232 5.40 24.30 5.93
N GLN A 233 4.30 24.59 5.24
CA GLN A 233 2.98 24.25 5.73
C GLN A 233 2.72 22.73 5.60
N PRO A 234 2.37 22.02 6.69
CA PRO A 234 2.07 20.59 6.68
C PRO A 234 1.01 20.17 5.65
N ILE A 235 -0.02 21.00 5.46
CA ILE A 235 -1.09 20.79 4.50
C ILE A 235 -1.14 21.97 3.54
N THR A 236 -0.89 21.70 2.26
CA THR A 236 -0.95 22.72 1.21
C THR A 236 -1.88 22.24 0.08
N LEU A 237 -3.01 22.92 -0.08
CA LEU A 237 -4.01 22.62 -1.12
C LEU A 237 -4.13 23.83 -2.06
N TRP A 238 -3.60 23.71 -3.27
CA TRP A 238 -3.64 24.79 -4.25
C TRP A 238 -5.04 24.90 -4.87
N SER A 239 -5.21 25.85 -5.78
CA SER A 239 -6.45 26.04 -6.52
C SER A 239 -6.96 24.76 -7.19
N PHE A 240 -8.29 24.63 -7.29
CA PHE A 240 -8.98 23.54 -7.99
C PHE A 240 -8.88 22.13 -7.38
N HIS A 241 -8.20 21.94 -6.25
CA HIS A 241 -8.21 20.69 -5.50
C HIS A 241 -9.38 20.66 -4.50
N ARG A 242 -10.49 20.03 -4.86
CA ARG A 242 -11.79 20.18 -4.15
C ARG A 242 -12.29 18.86 -3.56
N TYR A 243 -13.18 18.97 -2.58
CA TYR A 243 -13.77 17.81 -1.88
C TYR A 243 -12.73 16.94 -1.18
N TYR A 244 -11.71 17.58 -0.61
CA TYR A 244 -10.67 16.89 0.17
C TYR A 244 -11.15 16.63 1.59
N ASN A 245 -10.64 15.56 2.20
CA ASN A 245 -10.86 15.26 3.61
C ASN A 245 -9.51 15.20 4.32
N VAL A 246 -9.33 15.96 5.40
CA VAL A 246 -8.12 15.94 6.24
C VAL A 246 -8.59 15.60 7.65
N ILE A 247 -8.35 14.38 8.11
CA ILE A 247 -8.99 13.82 9.31
C ILE A 247 -7.96 13.16 10.23
N GLY A 248 -7.97 13.50 11.52
CA GLY A 248 -7.19 12.80 12.54
C GLY A 248 -5.67 12.93 12.43
N ASN A 249 -5.15 13.87 11.65
CA ASN A 249 -3.71 14.04 11.42
C ASN A 249 -3.04 14.76 12.61
N VAL A 250 -1.72 14.61 12.73
CA VAL A 250 -0.87 15.34 13.68
C VAL A 250 0.08 16.24 12.90
N LEU A 251 -0.14 17.55 12.99
CA LEU A 251 0.38 18.53 12.05
C LEU A 251 1.28 19.58 12.69
N GLY A 252 2.38 19.87 12.02
CA GLY A 252 3.25 20.99 12.33
C GLY A 252 4.51 20.60 13.09
N HIS A 253 5.24 21.65 13.46
CA HIS A 253 6.52 21.61 14.15
C HIS A 253 6.45 22.60 15.29
N ASP A 254 6.68 22.09 16.50
CA ASP A 254 6.66 22.86 17.73
C ASP A 254 7.61 24.07 17.65
N GLY A 255 7.16 25.21 18.18
CA GLY A 255 7.88 26.48 18.16
C GLY A 255 8.06 27.15 16.79
N TYR A 256 7.60 26.56 15.69
CA TYR A 256 7.73 27.13 14.33
C TYR A 256 6.38 27.53 13.71
N HIS A 257 5.39 26.63 13.76
CA HIS A 257 4.07 26.92 13.18
C HIS A 257 3.22 27.71 14.16
N THR A 258 3.03 28.99 13.88
CA THR A 258 2.36 29.96 14.77
C THR A 258 1.00 30.42 14.25
N THR A 259 0.67 30.08 13.00
CA THR A 259 -0.62 30.40 12.38
C THR A 259 -1.41 29.11 12.14
N TYR A 260 -2.69 29.08 12.53
CA TYR A 260 -3.53 27.90 12.27
C TYR A 260 -3.76 27.69 10.77
N GLU A 261 -4.30 28.69 10.07
CA GLU A 261 -4.58 28.57 8.65
C GLU A 261 -4.37 29.90 7.92
N VAL A 262 -4.06 29.79 6.63
CA VAL A 262 -4.19 30.87 5.65
C VAL A 262 -5.07 30.36 4.53
N VAL A 263 -6.12 31.14 4.24
CA VAL A 263 -7.11 30.83 3.21
C VAL A 263 -7.18 32.02 2.25
N THR A 264 -7.25 31.75 0.95
CA THR A 264 -7.44 32.81 -0.04
C THR A 264 -8.66 33.69 0.29
N PRO A 265 -8.57 35.03 0.16
CA PRO A 265 -7.50 35.82 -0.47
C PRO A 265 -6.37 36.28 0.48
N THR A 266 -6.37 35.86 1.75
CA THR A 266 -5.28 36.21 2.69
C THR A 266 -3.97 35.61 2.21
N ALA A 267 -2.90 36.41 2.09
CA ALA A 267 -1.62 35.94 1.55
C ALA A 267 -1.09 34.67 2.28
N PRO A 268 -0.41 33.75 1.56
CA PRO A 268 0.22 32.59 2.17
C PRO A 268 1.22 32.94 3.28
N SER A 269 1.34 32.08 4.28
CA SER A 269 2.36 32.15 5.33
C SER A 269 3.04 30.79 5.50
N ASN A 270 4.37 30.79 5.53
CA ASN A 270 5.17 29.59 5.77
C ASN A 270 4.98 29.04 7.20
N THR A 271 4.56 29.87 8.16
CA THR A 271 4.32 29.41 9.54
C THR A 271 2.88 28.94 9.79
N ALA A 272 2.07 28.76 8.72
CA ALA A 272 0.71 28.26 8.82
C ALA A 272 0.64 26.72 8.82
N ILE A 273 -0.31 26.13 9.54
CA ILE A 273 -0.58 24.68 9.48
C ILE A 273 -1.24 24.32 8.14
N TYR A 274 -2.24 25.12 7.73
CA TYR A 274 -2.97 24.95 6.48
C TYR A 274 -2.76 26.12 5.53
N ASN A 275 -2.51 25.81 4.26
CA ASN A 275 -2.52 26.75 3.15
C ASN A 275 -3.56 26.29 2.11
N ILE A 276 -4.60 27.10 1.92
CA ILE A 276 -5.85 26.67 1.29
C ILE A 276 -6.28 27.62 0.17
N GLY A 277 -6.33 27.08 -1.04
CA GLY A 277 -6.99 27.70 -2.20
C GLY A 277 -6.15 28.73 -2.94
N HIS A 278 -4.87 28.91 -2.58
CA HIS A 278 -3.97 29.80 -3.31
C HIS A 278 -3.47 29.16 -4.59
N GLY A 279 -3.46 29.92 -5.67
CA GLY A 279 -2.85 29.48 -6.92
C GLY A 279 -1.33 29.55 -6.88
N ASN A 280 -0.77 30.41 -6.00
CA ASN A 280 0.65 30.49 -5.71
C ASN A 280 0.89 30.33 -4.21
N ALA A 281 0.72 29.11 -3.69
CA ALA A 281 0.83 28.84 -2.25
C ALA A 281 2.29 28.90 -1.73
N CYS A 282 3.26 28.94 -2.64
CA CYS A 282 4.68 28.67 -2.38
C CYS A 282 5.66 29.74 -2.90
N GLY A 283 5.16 30.86 -3.40
CA GLY A 283 5.97 31.83 -4.15
C GLY A 283 6.37 31.37 -5.56
N ILE A 284 5.91 30.19 -6.01
CA ILE A 284 6.12 29.64 -7.34
C ILE A 284 4.83 29.85 -8.14
N GLY A 285 4.92 30.60 -9.25
CA GLY A 285 3.76 31.03 -10.03
C GLY A 285 2.75 29.91 -10.32
N GLY A 286 1.46 30.24 -10.29
CA GLY A 286 0.39 29.29 -10.55
C GLY A 286 -0.92 29.98 -10.92
N PRO A 287 -2.02 29.22 -11.03
CA PRO A 287 -3.30 29.73 -11.53
C PRO A 287 -3.93 30.79 -10.60
N LEU A 288 -5.14 31.24 -10.91
CA LEU A 288 -5.90 32.09 -9.98
C LEU A 288 -6.26 31.32 -8.71
N ASP A 289 -6.39 32.05 -7.62
CA ASP A 289 -6.92 31.54 -6.35
C ASP A 289 -8.35 30.97 -6.50
N ASP A 290 -8.69 30.00 -5.67
CA ASP A 290 -9.97 29.29 -5.67
C ASP A 290 -10.53 29.09 -4.26
N VAL A 291 -11.47 29.95 -3.87
CA VAL A 291 -12.19 29.86 -2.58
C VAL A 291 -12.94 28.55 -2.39
N LYS A 292 -13.27 27.82 -3.47
CA LYS A 292 -14.01 26.55 -3.36
C LYS A 292 -13.18 25.43 -2.75
N VAL A 293 -11.85 25.55 -2.74
CA VAL A 293 -10.98 24.60 -2.04
C VAL A 293 -11.34 24.57 -0.56
N GLY A 294 -11.37 25.73 0.10
CA GLY A 294 -11.79 25.84 1.50
C GLY A 294 -13.26 25.49 1.73
N GLN A 295 -14.17 25.94 0.86
CA GLN A 295 -15.61 25.65 0.99
C GLN A 295 -15.97 24.16 0.88
N THR A 296 -15.12 23.35 0.25
CA THR A 296 -15.35 21.91 0.05
C THR A 296 -14.42 21.02 0.87
N LEU A 297 -13.58 21.60 1.71
CA LEU A 297 -12.64 20.89 2.56
C LEU A 297 -13.33 20.38 3.83
N PHE A 298 -13.25 19.09 4.09
CA PHE A 298 -13.67 18.49 5.36
C PHE A 298 -12.47 18.33 6.29
N ARG A 299 -12.51 18.98 7.46
CA ARG A 299 -11.55 18.75 8.55
C ARG A 299 -12.23 18.21 9.79
N TRP A 300 -11.61 17.23 10.44
CA TRP A 300 -12.12 16.65 11.68
C TRP A 300 -11.03 15.96 12.50
N GLY A 301 -10.90 16.32 13.78
CA GLY A 301 -9.98 15.68 14.71
C GLY A 301 -8.50 15.86 14.41
N ASN A 302 -8.12 16.81 13.54
CA ASN A 302 -6.72 17.11 13.31
C ASN A 302 -6.14 17.81 14.54
N CYS A 303 -5.00 17.29 14.97
CA CYS A 303 -4.19 17.83 16.04
C CYS A 303 -3.10 18.69 15.43
N ASP A 304 -2.95 19.92 15.90
CA ASP A 304 -1.90 20.80 15.42
C ASP A 304 -1.09 21.36 16.59
N LEU A 305 0.19 21.66 16.32
CA LEU A 305 1.12 22.15 17.33
C LEU A 305 1.05 23.66 17.53
N GLN A 306 0.21 24.38 16.76
CA GLN A 306 0.00 25.81 16.94
C GLN A 306 -0.97 26.08 18.08
N THR A 307 -2.09 25.36 18.10
CA THR A 307 -3.09 25.43 19.17
C THR A 307 -2.77 24.48 20.32
N ASP A 308 -1.92 23.48 20.08
CA ASP A 308 -1.73 22.31 20.93
C ASP A 308 -3.05 21.60 21.27
N THR A 309 -4.00 21.59 20.34
CA THR A 309 -5.31 20.92 20.52
C THR A 309 -5.66 20.07 19.31
N CYS A 310 -6.63 19.17 19.47
CA CYS A 310 -7.25 18.48 18.34
C CYS A 310 -8.62 19.11 18.09
N ARG A 311 -8.88 19.51 16.85
CA ARG A 311 -10.05 20.32 16.50
C ARG A 311 -11.17 19.46 15.95
N PHE A 312 -12.32 19.48 16.62
CA PHE A 312 -13.53 18.77 16.24
C PHE A 312 -14.67 19.77 16.00
N GLU A 313 -14.47 20.64 15.01
CA GLU A 313 -15.31 21.81 14.78
C GLU A 313 -16.33 21.54 13.66
N SER A 314 -17.62 21.64 13.99
CA SER A 314 -18.70 21.43 13.00
C SER A 314 -18.63 22.43 11.83
N GLY A 315 -18.09 23.62 12.07
CA GLY A 315 -17.88 24.64 11.04
C GLY A 315 -16.77 24.30 10.04
N GLU A 316 -15.92 23.31 10.33
CA GLU A 316 -14.91 22.81 9.40
C GLU A 316 -15.40 21.60 8.58
N VAL A 317 -16.71 21.29 8.67
CA VAL A 317 -17.36 20.23 7.88
C VAL A 317 -18.24 20.86 6.80
N PRO A 318 -18.02 20.53 5.51
CA PRO A 318 -18.78 21.09 4.40
C PRO A 318 -20.14 20.38 4.29
N SER A 319 -21.04 20.67 5.22
CA SER A 319 -22.33 19.99 5.37
C SER A 319 -23.47 20.58 4.54
N SER A 320 -23.32 21.82 4.08
CA SER A 320 -24.34 22.56 3.32
C SER A 320 -24.05 22.65 1.81
N ILE A 321 -22.97 22.03 1.33
CA ILE A 321 -22.57 22.12 -0.07
C ILE A 321 -23.30 21.11 -0.97
N SER A 322 -23.20 21.29 -2.28
CA SER A 322 -23.72 20.35 -3.28
C SER A 322 -22.66 20.09 -4.36
N PRO A 323 -22.60 18.88 -4.96
CA PRO A 323 -23.45 17.72 -4.70
C PRO A 323 -22.90 16.76 -3.61
N TYR A 324 -21.67 16.97 -3.13
CA TYR A 324 -20.98 16.04 -2.22
C TYR A 324 -20.81 16.66 -0.82
N ALA A 325 -21.92 16.91 -0.13
CA ALA A 325 -21.89 17.32 1.29
C ALA A 325 -21.36 16.19 2.18
N ASN A 326 -20.64 16.56 3.24
CA ASN A 326 -20.29 15.65 4.32
C ASN A 326 -21.18 15.91 5.55
N ALA A 327 -21.77 14.86 6.12
CA ALA A 327 -22.49 14.99 7.39
C ALA A 327 -21.50 15.30 8.52
N VAL A 328 -21.91 16.16 9.46
CA VAL A 328 -21.14 16.40 10.69
C VAL A 328 -21.09 15.11 11.50
N PRO A 329 -19.90 14.61 11.87
CA PRO A 329 -19.80 13.39 12.68
C PRO A 329 -20.52 13.53 14.02
N ALA A 330 -21.22 12.47 14.43
CA ALA A 330 -22.00 12.47 15.69
C ALA A 330 -21.13 12.36 16.96
N ASN A 331 -19.87 11.96 16.81
CA ASN A 331 -18.89 11.85 17.89
C ASN A 331 -17.47 11.98 17.34
N ASN A 332 -16.49 11.98 18.25
CA ASN A 332 -15.09 12.20 17.94
C ASN A 332 -14.30 10.90 17.71
N ASN A 333 -14.96 9.75 17.67
CA ASN A 333 -14.29 8.46 17.50
C ASN A 333 -13.84 8.30 16.05
N LEU A 334 -12.55 8.03 15.87
CA LEU A 334 -11.96 7.75 14.57
C LEU A 334 -11.62 6.26 14.48
N PRO A 335 -11.90 5.57 13.35
CA PRO A 335 -11.45 4.20 13.18
C PRO A 335 -9.91 4.13 13.19
N ALA A 336 -9.36 2.94 13.43
CA ALA A 336 -7.91 2.74 13.37
C ALA A 336 -7.36 2.90 11.94
N SER A 337 -8.17 2.55 10.94
CA SER A 337 -7.85 2.62 9.51
C SER A 337 -9.15 2.74 8.70
N PHE A 338 -9.09 3.38 7.53
CA PHE A 338 -10.20 3.40 6.57
C PHE A 338 -10.17 2.22 5.58
N PHE A 339 -9.05 1.49 5.46
CA PHE A 339 -8.93 0.38 4.50
C PHE A 339 -8.53 -0.97 5.14
N LEU A 340 -7.92 -0.96 6.32
CA LEU A 340 -7.59 -2.16 7.08
C LEU A 340 -8.66 -2.45 8.14
N SER A 341 -9.21 -3.67 8.12
CA SER A 341 -10.18 -4.11 9.11
C SER A 341 -9.58 -4.44 10.48
N SER A 342 -8.26 -4.61 10.56
CA SER A 342 -7.53 -5.00 11.77
C SER A 342 -6.05 -4.67 11.65
N ARG A 343 -5.34 -4.66 12.79
CA ARG A 343 -3.89 -4.45 12.84
C ARG A 343 -3.18 -5.43 11.90
N PRO A 344 -2.31 -4.95 10.98
CA PRO A 344 -1.59 -5.83 10.07
C PRO A 344 -0.65 -6.80 10.78
N SER A 345 -0.42 -7.98 10.19
CA SER A 345 0.49 -8.99 10.77
C SER A 345 1.96 -8.57 10.78
N TRP A 346 2.37 -7.66 9.89
CA TRP A 346 3.69 -7.04 9.85
C TRP A 346 3.83 -5.86 10.82
N TRP A 347 2.76 -5.47 11.53
CA TRP A 347 2.77 -4.31 12.41
C TRP A 347 3.52 -4.60 13.71
N GLY A 348 4.79 -4.22 13.75
CA GLY A 348 5.68 -4.36 14.90
C GLY A 348 7.15 -4.28 14.49
N PHE A 349 8.03 -4.61 15.42
CA PHE A 349 9.46 -4.76 15.17
C PHE A 349 9.99 -5.97 15.92
N ARG A 350 10.58 -6.97 15.24
CA ARG A 350 11.10 -8.22 15.85
C ARG A 350 10.12 -8.84 16.86
N GLY A 351 8.86 -8.98 16.46
CA GLY A 351 7.78 -9.49 17.31
C GLY A 351 7.31 -8.58 18.46
N ALA A 352 7.99 -7.48 18.76
CA ALA A 352 7.48 -6.48 19.69
C ALA A 352 6.33 -5.69 19.04
N ALA A 353 5.21 -5.61 19.75
CA ALA A 353 4.04 -4.88 19.30
C ALA A 353 4.29 -3.37 19.36
N ILE A 354 3.99 -2.68 18.26
CA ILE A 354 3.85 -1.23 18.21
C ILE A 354 2.36 -0.89 18.37
N THR A 355 2.03 0.17 19.10
CA THR A 355 0.64 0.65 19.27
C THR A 355 0.00 0.90 17.90
N TRP A 356 -1.24 0.40 17.71
CA TRP A 356 -2.03 0.61 16.50
C TRP A 356 -3.44 1.05 16.89
N PRO A 357 -3.97 2.18 16.35
CA PRO A 357 -3.30 3.10 15.41
C PRO A 357 -2.13 3.86 16.06
N ALA A 358 -1.12 4.20 15.26
CA ALA A 358 0.07 4.90 15.77
C ALA A 358 -0.14 6.41 15.93
N ILE A 359 -1.01 7.03 15.15
CA ILE A 359 -1.12 8.48 15.01
C ILE A 359 -2.57 8.91 15.16
N GLY A 360 -2.82 9.97 15.93
CA GLY A 360 -4.12 10.66 15.94
C GLY A 360 -4.51 11.23 17.31
N PRO A 361 -5.73 11.79 17.40
CA PRO A 361 -6.23 12.49 18.60
C PRO A 361 -6.44 11.59 19.83
N ASP A 362 -6.65 10.30 19.59
CA ASP A 362 -6.83 9.24 20.59
C ASP A 362 -5.52 8.61 21.06
N VAL A 363 -4.39 8.97 20.42
CA VAL A 363 -3.05 8.49 20.81
C VAL A 363 -2.51 9.36 21.93
N THR A 364 -2.08 8.72 23.01
CA THR A 364 -1.46 9.37 24.18
C THR A 364 -0.12 8.71 24.51
N GLY A 365 0.83 9.49 25.02
CA GLY A 365 2.16 8.98 25.40
C GLY A 365 3.03 8.52 24.23
N GLY A 366 2.73 9.00 23.02
CA GLY A 366 3.47 8.68 21.80
C GLY A 366 4.96 9.03 21.88
N ASN A 367 5.79 8.20 21.23
CA ASN A 367 7.26 8.30 21.26
C ASN A 367 7.88 9.02 20.05
N VAL A 368 7.06 9.66 19.20
CA VAL A 368 7.56 10.64 18.22
C VAL A 368 7.83 11.96 18.96
N PRO A 369 9.02 12.57 18.83
CA PRO A 369 9.33 13.83 19.48
C PRO A 369 8.47 14.99 18.97
N ASN A 370 8.27 16.01 19.82
CA ASN A 370 7.69 17.31 19.45
C ASN A 370 6.32 17.21 18.76
N VAL A 371 5.50 16.23 19.15
CA VAL A 371 4.11 16.07 18.67
C VAL A 371 3.13 15.83 19.82
N ASN A 372 3.51 16.28 21.03
CA ASN A 372 2.71 16.26 22.26
C ASN A 372 2.08 14.90 22.58
N GLY A 373 2.86 13.83 22.34
CA GLY A 373 2.47 12.45 22.62
C GLY A 373 1.36 11.89 21.72
N ARG A 374 1.04 12.54 20.59
CA ARG A 374 -0.06 12.15 19.69
C ARG A 374 0.35 11.24 18.53
N ALA A 375 1.62 10.86 18.46
CA ALA A 375 2.09 9.88 17.49
C ALA A 375 3.15 8.93 18.09
N ASN A 376 3.02 7.66 17.76
CA ASN A 376 4.02 6.62 17.94
C ASN A 376 4.78 6.39 16.64
N LYS A 377 6.06 6.04 16.73
CA LYS A 377 6.87 5.62 15.60
C LYS A 377 6.23 4.41 14.94
N ILE A 378 6.00 4.50 13.63
CA ILE A 378 5.46 3.40 12.82
C ILE A 378 6.52 2.32 12.56
N PRO A 379 6.14 1.08 12.19
CA PRO A 379 7.09 -0.01 11.92
C PRO A 379 8.22 0.36 10.94
N ALA A 380 7.91 1.09 9.87
CA ALA A 380 8.91 1.59 8.91
C ALA A 380 10.00 2.44 9.57
N GLN A 381 9.64 3.39 10.44
CA GLN A 381 10.61 4.20 11.16
C GLN A 381 11.44 3.36 12.14
N VAL A 382 10.79 2.52 12.95
CA VAL A 382 11.51 1.68 13.92
C VAL A 382 12.50 0.75 13.21
N CYS A 383 12.11 0.20 12.06
CA CYS A 383 12.99 -0.61 11.24
C CYS A 383 14.22 0.18 10.76
N TYR A 384 14.04 1.40 10.24
CA TYR A 384 15.15 2.23 9.79
C TYR A 384 16.13 2.55 10.93
N GLU A 385 15.62 3.02 12.06
CA GLU A 385 16.42 3.46 13.20
C GLU A 385 17.25 2.31 13.80
N ASN A 386 16.74 1.08 13.72
CA ASN A 386 17.39 -0.12 14.25
C ASN A 386 18.17 -0.93 13.20
N SER A 387 18.12 -0.53 11.92
CA SER A 387 18.88 -1.19 10.87
C SER A 387 20.37 -0.86 10.97
N ALA A 388 21.22 -1.87 10.79
CA ALA A 388 22.66 -1.71 10.78
C ALA A 388 23.13 -0.82 9.61
N PRO A 389 24.19 -0.01 9.79
CA PRO A 389 24.85 0.67 8.69
C PRO A 389 25.30 -0.31 7.60
N ASP A 390 25.20 0.08 6.32
CA ASP A 390 25.77 -0.68 5.22
C ASP A 390 27.23 -0.27 4.96
N GLY A 391 28.14 -0.78 5.79
CA GLY A 391 29.55 -0.40 5.70
C GLY A 391 29.74 1.11 5.93
N GLY A 392 30.51 1.76 5.03
CA GLY A 392 30.74 3.21 5.04
C GLY A 392 29.71 4.02 4.25
N ASN A 393 28.63 3.38 3.78
CA ASN A 393 27.63 4.05 2.95
C ASN A 393 26.66 4.90 3.79
N PRO A 394 26.05 5.92 3.17
CA PRO A 394 24.99 6.72 3.80
C PRO A 394 23.66 5.97 3.96
N TYR A 395 23.53 4.74 3.46
CA TYR A 395 22.32 3.92 3.55
C TYR A 395 22.48 2.70 4.47
N LYS A 396 21.36 2.06 4.80
CA LYS A 396 21.28 0.94 5.74
C LYS A 396 21.26 -0.42 5.04
N GLN A 397 21.67 -1.47 5.77
CA GLN A 397 21.55 -2.86 5.29
C GLN A 397 20.11 -3.21 4.92
N PHE A 398 19.15 -2.77 5.74
CA PHE A 398 17.71 -3.03 5.62
C PHE A 398 17.37 -4.50 5.35
N ASP A 399 16.97 -5.19 6.41
CA ASP A 399 16.38 -6.53 6.30
C ASP A 399 14.92 -6.48 6.77
N PRO A 400 13.94 -6.50 5.86
CA PRO A 400 12.52 -6.47 6.23
C PRO A 400 12.09 -7.75 6.96
N LEU A 401 12.82 -8.85 6.82
CA LEU A 401 12.57 -10.09 7.54
C LEU A 401 13.04 -9.99 8.98
N ASP A 402 14.13 -9.29 9.24
CA ASP A 402 14.53 -8.95 10.61
C ASP A 402 13.54 -7.94 11.23
N CYS A 403 13.12 -6.93 10.48
CA CYS A 403 12.22 -5.90 11.00
C CYS A 403 10.80 -6.41 11.27
N TYR A 404 10.13 -6.98 10.28
CA TYR A 404 8.67 -7.16 10.31
C TYR A 404 8.22 -8.59 10.61
N ARG A 405 9.15 -9.53 10.83
CA ARG A 405 8.78 -10.84 11.35
C ARG A 405 8.36 -10.71 12.80
N VAL A 406 7.29 -11.43 13.14
CA VAL A 406 7.10 -11.90 14.50
C VAL A 406 8.16 -12.98 14.69
N SER A 407 9.29 -12.63 15.30
CA SER A 407 10.33 -13.60 15.62
C SER A 407 9.77 -14.56 16.68
N ASP A 408 9.61 -15.83 16.31
CA ASP A 408 9.70 -16.91 17.29
C ASP A 408 11.07 -16.78 17.94
N SER A 409 11.06 -16.65 19.25
CA SER A 409 12.30 -16.57 20.03
C SER A 409 13.12 -17.84 19.81
N SER A 410 14.44 -17.63 19.66
CA SER A 410 15.53 -18.62 19.64
C SER A 410 15.82 -19.36 18.33
N THR A 411 16.70 -18.77 17.50
CA THR A 411 18.08 -19.27 17.26
C THR A 411 18.82 -18.32 16.31
N ALA A 412 20.07 -18.01 16.64
CA ALA A 412 20.97 -17.11 15.93
C ALA A 412 21.40 -17.66 14.55
N PRO A 413 22.00 -16.83 13.67
CA PRO A 413 22.02 -17.07 12.22
C PRO A 413 23.07 -18.10 11.81
N GLY A 414 22.63 -19.15 11.13
CA GLY A 414 23.48 -19.91 10.23
C GLY A 414 23.56 -19.17 8.90
N SER A 415 24.76 -18.76 8.51
CA SER A 415 25.09 -18.34 7.16
C SER A 415 24.88 -19.51 6.20
N ASP A 416 23.87 -19.42 5.35
CA ASP A 416 23.84 -20.18 4.11
C ASP A 416 23.27 -19.32 2.98
N GLY A 417 24.16 -18.97 2.06
CA GLY A 417 23.83 -18.40 0.77
C GLY A 417 23.05 -19.41 -0.05
N GLY A 418 21.76 -19.14 -0.23
CA GLY A 418 20.88 -19.92 -1.08
C GLY A 418 19.86 -18.99 -1.71
N SER A 419 20.23 -18.39 -2.83
CA SER A 419 19.31 -17.74 -3.77
C SER A 419 18.27 -18.77 -4.24
N GLY A 420 17.15 -18.85 -3.51
CA GLY A 420 16.02 -19.71 -3.83
C GLY A 420 14.98 -18.91 -4.59
N GLY A 421 15.01 -19.01 -5.92
CA GLY A 421 14.09 -18.31 -6.82
C GLY A 421 12.62 -18.43 -6.39
N GLY A 422 11.93 -17.30 -6.42
CA GLY A 422 10.54 -17.12 -6.01
C GLY A 422 9.55 -17.99 -6.78
N GLY A 423 9.33 -19.22 -6.31
CA GLY A 423 8.16 -20.00 -6.68
C GLY A 423 6.89 -19.46 -5.99
N GLY A 424 5.69 -19.72 -6.53
CA GLY A 424 4.43 -19.17 -6.00
C GLY A 424 3.38 -20.22 -5.59
N CYS A 425 2.50 -19.90 -4.64
CA CYS A 425 1.34 -20.73 -4.32
C CYS A 425 0.15 -20.42 -5.25
N PHE A 426 0.25 -20.80 -6.54
CA PHE A 426 -0.72 -20.49 -7.61
C PHE A 426 -2.22 -20.64 -7.25
N ILE A 427 -2.66 -21.76 -6.68
CA ILE A 427 -4.07 -21.97 -6.29
C ILE A 427 -4.48 -20.98 -5.20
N ALA A 428 -3.63 -20.76 -4.20
CA ALA A 428 -3.89 -19.80 -3.13
C ALA A 428 -3.90 -18.37 -3.68
N THR A 429 -2.97 -18.02 -4.57
CA THR A 429 -2.96 -16.72 -5.26
C THR A 429 -4.25 -16.49 -6.05
N ALA A 430 -4.70 -17.47 -6.83
CA ALA A 430 -5.95 -17.36 -7.59
C ALA A 430 -7.17 -17.20 -6.67
N ALA A 431 -7.17 -17.87 -5.51
CA ALA A 431 -8.23 -17.79 -4.52
C ALA A 431 -8.26 -16.44 -3.77
N TYR A 432 -7.12 -15.96 -3.28
CA TYR A 432 -7.01 -14.76 -2.44
C TYR A 432 -6.76 -13.47 -3.24
N GLY A 433 -6.48 -13.57 -4.54
CA GLY A 433 -6.37 -12.43 -5.45
C GLY A 433 -5.04 -11.66 -5.41
N SER A 434 -4.12 -12.00 -4.50
CA SER A 434 -2.77 -11.42 -4.45
C SER A 434 -1.75 -12.47 -3.98
N LYS A 435 -0.53 -12.45 -4.54
CA LYS A 435 0.59 -13.27 -4.00
C LYS A 435 1.05 -12.77 -2.63
N LEU A 436 0.68 -11.55 -2.26
CA LEU A 436 1.03 -10.90 -1.00
C LEU A 436 -0.07 -10.98 0.07
N ALA A 437 -1.22 -11.60 -0.25
CA ALA A 437 -2.26 -11.90 0.73
C ALA A 437 -1.68 -12.70 1.91
N GLY A 438 -2.15 -12.39 3.13
CA GLY A 438 -1.59 -12.96 4.37
C GLY A 438 -1.57 -14.49 4.38
N GLU A 439 -2.64 -15.12 3.91
CA GLU A 439 -2.76 -16.57 3.79
C GLU A 439 -1.76 -17.16 2.79
N VAL A 440 -1.53 -16.48 1.67
CA VAL A 440 -0.55 -16.91 0.65
C VAL A 440 0.86 -16.79 1.22
N GLN A 441 1.16 -15.73 1.98
CA GLN A 441 2.46 -15.55 2.62
C GLN A 441 2.75 -16.58 3.71
N VAL A 442 1.73 -17.05 4.43
CA VAL A 442 1.87 -18.19 5.38
C VAL A 442 2.27 -19.46 4.63
N LEU A 443 1.56 -19.80 3.54
CA LEU A 443 1.85 -21.01 2.76
C LEU A 443 3.23 -20.96 2.08
N ARG A 444 3.62 -19.80 1.54
CA ARG A 444 4.95 -19.58 0.97
C ARG A 444 6.04 -19.81 2.01
N ARG A 445 5.92 -19.20 3.19
CA ARG A 445 6.86 -19.41 4.30
C ARG A 445 6.97 -20.87 4.73
N PHE A 446 5.83 -21.56 4.86
CA PHE A 446 5.82 -22.98 5.19
C PHE A 446 6.54 -23.81 4.12
N ARG A 447 6.27 -23.55 2.84
CA ARG A 447 6.96 -24.22 1.73
C ARG A 447 8.47 -24.00 1.81
N ASP A 448 8.89 -22.77 1.99
CA ASP A 448 10.31 -22.41 1.96
C ASP A 448 11.06 -23.01 3.15
N HIS A 449 10.45 -22.99 4.34
CA HIS A 449 11.07 -23.50 5.56
C HIS A 449 10.99 -25.04 5.70
N TYR A 450 9.85 -25.66 5.36
CA TYR A 450 9.59 -27.08 5.62
C TYR A 450 9.49 -27.98 4.39
N LEU A 451 9.33 -27.46 3.17
CA LEU A 451 9.25 -28.32 1.98
C LEU A 451 10.55 -28.28 1.19
N LEU A 452 11.07 -27.10 0.88
CA LEU A 452 12.26 -26.95 0.04
C LEU A 452 13.56 -27.41 0.71
N GLY A 453 13.57 -27.56 2.04
CA GLY A 453 14.68 -28.14 2.79
C GLY A 453 14.89 -29.64 2.58
N HIS A 454 13.91 -30.38 2.01
CA HIS A 454 13.91 -31.85 2.01
C HIS A 454 13.59 -32.43 0.62
N PRO A 455 14.21 -33.55 0.19
CA PRO A 455 13.93 -34.15 -1.12
C PRO A 455 12.45 -34.49 -1.37
N PRO A 456 11.69 -35.08 -0.43
CA PRO A 456 10.25 -35.33 -0.64
C PRO A 456 9.44 -34.03 -0.79
N GLY A 457 9.78 -33.00 -0.01
CA GLY A 457 9.13 -31.70 -0.09
C GLY A 457 9.40 -30.99 -1.42
N ARG A 458 10.63 -31.09 -1.95
CA ARG A 458 10.97 -30.59 -3.29
C ARG A 458 10.16 -31.30 -4.38
N LEU A 459 10.02 -32.63 -4.32
CA LEU A 459 9.19 -33.38 -5.27
C LEU A 459 7.72 -32.95 -5.20
N PHE A 460 7.17 -32.77 -4.00
CA PHE A 460 5.82 -32.24 -3.81
C PHE A 460 5.64 -30.86 -4.45
N VAL A 461 6.59 -29.94 -4.22
CA VAL A 461 6.54 -28.58 -4.80
C VAL A 461 6.64 -28.63 -6.33
N LEU A 462 7.51 -29.49 -6.88
CA LEU A 462 7.63 -29.68 -8.32
C LEU A 462 6.31 -30.18 -8.94
N LEU A 463 5.71 -31.20 -8.33
CA LEU A 463 4.42 -31.73 -8.79
C LEU A 463 3.32 -30.67 -8.69
N TYR A 464 3.30 -29.93 -7.59
CA TYR A 464 2.38 -28.81 -7.40
C TYR A 464 2.56 -27.76 -8.51
N TYR A 465 3.77 -27.34 -8.85
CA TYR A 465 4.00 -26.38 -9.95
C TYR A 465 3.68 -26.92 -11.33
N HIS A 466 3.74 -28.23 -11.53
CA HIS A 466 3.31 -28.84 -12.78
C HIS A 466 1.78 -28.88 -12.92
N ILE A 467 1.05 -29.16 -11.84
CA ILE A 467 -0.40 -29.41 -11.88
C ILE A 467 -1.23 -28.14 -11.60
N SER A 468 -0.75 -27.26 -10.73
CA SER A 468 -1.52 -26.12 -10.23
C SER A 468 -1.82 -25.01 -11.24
N PRO A 469 -0.99 -24.70 -12.27
CA PRO A 469 -1.28 -23.59 -13.18
C PRO A 469 -2.64 -23.65 -13.89
N PRO A 470 -3.06 -24.76 -14.54
CA PRO A 470 -4.38 -24.83 -15.18
C PRO A 470 -5.53 -24.73 -14.17
N LEU A 471 -5.36 -25.29 -12.96
CA LEU A 471 -6.35 -25.19 -11.89
C LEU A 471 -6.48 -23.76 -11.37
N ALA A 472 -5.35 -23.07 -11.20
CA ALA A 472 -5.32 -21.68 -10.77
C ALA A 472 -6.03 -20.77 -11.78
N HIS A 473 -5.81 -20.97 -13.08
CA HIS A 473 -6.50 -20.21 -14.12
C HIS A 473 -8.02 -20.41 -14.09
N ALA A 474 -8.49 -21.65 -13.83
CA ALA A 474 -9.92 -21.92 -13.68
C ALA A 474 -10.51 -21.23 -12.44
N ILE A 475 -9.79 -21.24 -11.31
CA ILE A 475 -10.21 -20.58 -10.05
C ILE A 475 -10.25 -19.06 -10.24
N GLU A 476 -9.27 -18.47 -10.92
CA GLU A 476 -9.20 -17.03 -11.15
C GLU A 476 -10.38 -16.50 -11.97
N GLY A 477 -10.94 -17.32 -12.87
CA GLY A 477 -12.12 -16.94 -13.66
C GLY A 477 -13.47 -17.04 -12.95
N SER A 478 -13.54 -17.51 -11.69
CA SER A 478 -14.83 -17.81 -11.02
C SER A 478 -14.83 -17.51 -9.52
N GLU A 479 -15.70 -16.58 -9.08
CA GLU A 479 -15.83 -16.26 -7.65
C GLU A 479 -16.37 -17.44 -6.82
N THR A 480 -17.17 -18.31 -7.42
CA THR A 480 -17.63 -19.55 -6.77
C THR A 480 -16.45 -20.48 -6.49
N LEU A 481 -15.58 -20.70 -7.49
CA LEU A 481 -14.38 -21.51 -7.30
C LEU A 481 -13.38 -20.87 -6.33
N ARG A 482 -13.23 -19.54 -6.35
CA ARG A 482 -12.44 -18.83 -5.34
C ARG A 482 -12.98 -19.05 -3.93
N THR A 483 -14.29 -18.98 -3.75
CA THR A 483 -14.92 -19.19 -2.43
C THR A 483 -14.68 -20.61 -1.93
N VAL A 484 -14.86 -21.61 -2.80
CA VAL A 484 -14.56 -23.02 -2.48
C VAL A 484 -13.08 -23.23 -2.16
N ALA A 485 -12.18 -22.62 -2.95
CA ALA A 485 -10.74 -22.69 -2.74
C ALA A 485 -10.33 -22.04 -1.41
N ARG A 486 -10.84 -20.84 -1.07
CA ARG A 486 -10.62 -20.18 0.23
C ARG A 486 -11.13 -21.06 1.39
N GLY A 487 -12.30 -21.67 1.25
CA GLY A 487 -12.85 -22.60 2.24
C GLY A 487 -11.98 -23.83 2.47
N THR A 488 -11.45 -24.41 1.38
CA THR A 488 -10.59 -25.60 1.41
C THR A 488 -9.19 -25.29 1.95
N LEU A 489 -8.63 -24.13 1.60
CA LEU A 489 -7.29 -23.73 2.02
C LEU A 489 -7.24 -23.24 3.47
N ARG A 490 -8.34 -22.72 4.02
CA ARG A 490 -8.38 -22.15 5.38
C ARG A 490 -7.79 -23.08 6.47
N PRO A 491 -8.19 -24.36 6.58
CA PRO A 491 -7.58 -25.29 7.55
C PRO A 491 -6.09 -25.52 7.30
N VAL A 492 -5.67 -25.57 6.03
CA VAL A 492 -4.27 -25.77 5.63
C VAL A 492 -3.42 -24.55 6.00
N VAL A 493 -3.92 -23.34 5.74
CA VAL A 493 -3.27 -22.08 6.11
C VAL A 493 -3.13 -21.98 7.62
N TRP A 494 -4.17 -22.32 8.37
CA TRP A 494 -4.12 -22.33 9.84
C TRP A 494 -3.07 -23.32 10.36
N TRP A 495 -3.07 -24.56 9.85
CA TRP A 495 -2.09 -25.58 10.26
C TRP A 495 -0.66 -25.19 9.86
N ALA A 496 -0.45 -24.65 8.66
CA ALA A 496 0.85 -24.14 8.22
C ALA A 496 1.33 -22.98 9.09
N GLY A 497 0.42 -22.07 9.49
CA GLY A 497 0.70 -21.02 10.47
C GLY A 497 1.11 -21.58 11.82
N LEU A 498 0.38 -22.58 12.33
CA LEU A 498 0.73 -23.27 13.57
C LEU A 498 2.09 -23.98 13.47
N ALA A 499 2.42 -24.59 12.32
CA ALA A 499 3.72 -25.24 12.11
C ALA A 499 4.88 -24.24 12.05
N LEU A 500 4.62 -23.02 11.57
CA LEU A 500 5.61 -21.95 11.60
C LEU A 500 5.86 -21.44 13.02
N VAL A 501 4.80 -21.27 13.83
CA VAL A 501 4.88 -20.69 15.19
C VAL A 501 5.23 -21.72 16.27
N SER A 502 4.76 -22.96 16.14
CA SER A 502 4.95 -24.03 17.13
C SER A 502 5.11 -25.39 16.44
N PRO A 503 6.32 -25.69 15.93
CA PRO A 503 6.56 -26.87 15.10
C PRO A 503 6.24 -28.18 15.84
N GLY A 504 6.66 -28.29 17.11
CA GLY A 504 6.42 -29.48 17.94
C GLY A 504 4.93 -29.78 18.15
N VAL A 505 4.10 -28.74 18.34
CA VAL A 505 2.64 -28.91 18.48
C VAL A 505 2.01 -29.28 17.14
N ALA A 506 2.38 -28.60 16.06
CA ALA A 506 1.78 -28.83 14.74
C ALA A 506 2.06 -30.24 14.20
N PHE A 507 3.32 -30.69 14.29
CA PHE A 507 3.71 -32.02 13.83
C PHE A 507 3.29 -33.11 14.83
N GLY A 508 3.20 -32.80 16.13
CA GLY A 508 2.59 -33.68 17.13
C GLY A 508 1.10 -33.93 16.88
N MET A 509 0.32 -32.88 16.58
CA MET A 509 -1.08 -33.00 16.16
C MET A 509 -1.23 -33.74 14.82
N GLY A 510 -0.31 -33.50 13.88
CA GLY A 510 -0.25 -34.22 12.60
C GLY A 510 -0.01 -35.73 12.77
N ALA A 511 0.88 -36.12 13.68
CA ALA A 511 1.13 -37.53 14.00
C ALA A 511 -0.09 -38.21 14.64
N VAL A 512 -0.86 -37.50 15.47
CA VAL A 512 -2.13 -38.01 16.01
C VAL A 512 -3.20 -38.12 14.91
N GLY A 513 -3.27 -37.17 13.97
CA GLY A 513 -4.17 -37.22 12.81
C GLY A 513 -3.87 -38.41 11.86
N PHE A 514 -2.59 -38.71 11.60
CA PHE A 514 -2.16 -39.85 10.79
C PHE A 514 -2.44 -41.21 11.47
N LEU A 515 -2.60 -41.26 12.79
CA LEU A 515 -2.99 -42.47 13.52
C LEU A 515 -4.52 -42.63 13.63
N VAL A 516 -5.27 -41.53 13.72
CA VAL A 516 -6.73 -41.56 13.91
C VAL A 516 -7.49 -41.79 12.60
N VAL A 517 -7.04 -41.26 11.47
CA VAL A 517 -7.71 -41.45 10.16
C VAL A 517 -7.72 -42.93 9.72
N PRO A 518 -6.62 -43.70 9.74
CA PRO A 518 -6.68 -45.13 9.41
C PRO A 518 -7.46 -45.94 10.46
N PHE A 519 -7.48 -45.53 11.73
CA PHE A 519 -8.24 -46.22 12.79
C PHE A 519 -9.75 -46.07 12.62
N VAL A 520 -10.24 -44.87 12.28
CA VAL A 520 -11.66 -44.61 11.98
C VAL A 520 -12.06 -45.27 10.65
N THR A 521 -11.18 -45.26 9.65
CA THR A 521 -11.41 -45.95 8.37
C THR A 521 -11.47 -47.47 8.57
N PHE A 522 -10.61 -48.05 9.42
CA PHE A 522 -10.62 -49.47 9.75
C PHE A 522 -11.89 -49.92 10.50
N ILE A 523 -12.41 -49.09 11.41
CA ILE A 523 -13.68 -49.35 12.12
C ILE A 523 -14.88 -49.30 11.15
N LEU A 524 -14.91 -48.33 10.24
CA LEU A 524 -15.97 -48.19 9.24
C LEU A 524 -15.99 -49.33 8.19
N PHE A 525 -14.83 -49.93 7.88
CA PHE A 525 -14.74 -51.06 6.94
C PHE A 525 -15.00 -52.43 7.57
N ARG A 526 -14.83 -52.59 8.90
CA ARG A 526 -15.18 -53.86 9.59
C ARG A 526 -16.69 -54.05 9.77
N GLY A 527 -17.46 -52.97 9.85
CA GLY A 527 -18.92 -53.01 10.02
C GLY A 527 -19.72 -53.49 8.80
N ARG A 528 -19.10 -53.66 7.63
CA ARG A 528 -19.80 -53.95 6.36
C ARG A 528 -19.68 -55.40 5.86
N ARG A 529 -19.02 -56.31 6.58
CA ARG A 529 -18.81 -57.70 6.11
C ARG A 529 -19.76 -58.77 6.64
N CYS A 530 -20.85 -58.42 7.34
CA CYS A 530 -21.76 -59.42 7.88
C CYS A 530 -23.23 -59.13 7.57
N LYS A 531 -23.61 -59.19 6.28
CA LYS A 531 -24.99 -59.44 5.82
C LYS A 531 -25.03 -59.53 4.29
N THR A 532 -24.86 -60.74 3.75
CA THR A 532 -25.49 -61.21 2.49
C THR A 532 -24.97 -62.60 2.11
N ARG A 533 -25.64 -63.67 2.53
CA ARG A 533 -25.59 -64.97 1.84
C ARG A 533 -26.86 -65.78 2.11
N ARG A 534 -27.80 -65.77 1.16
CA ARG A 534 -28.62 -66.91 0.68
C ARG A 534 -29.88 -66.42 -0.04
N ARG A 535 -29.93 -66.61 -1.36
CA ARG A 535 -31.02 -67.33 -2.08
C ARG A 535 -30.78 -67.34 -3.61
N SER A 536 -31.14 -68.47 -4.21
CA SER A 536 -31.12 -68.91 -5.62
C SER A 536 -30.06 -70.00 -5.87
N GLY A 537 -30.39 -71.18 -6.39
CA GLY A 537 -31.65 -71.75 -6.83
C GLY A 537 -31.46 -73.25 -7.13
N ASP A 538 -32.56 -73.93 -7.45
CA ASP A 538 -32.70 -75.23 -8.13
C ASP A 538 -34.20 -75.28 -8.53
N SER A 539 -34.72 -75.82 -9.64
CA SER A 539 -34.28 -76.30 -10.96
C SER A 539 -35.59 -76.65 -11.72
N GLU A 540 -35.59 -76.52 -13.05
CA GLU A 540 -36.66 -76.77 -14.07
C GLU A 540 -37.45 -78.11 -13.96
N PRO A 541 -38.50 -78.38 -14.78
CA PRO A 541 -39.18 -77.56 -15.81
C PRO A 541 -40.65 -77.23 -15.53
#